data_AF-A0A645BIJ2-F1
#
_entry.id   AF-A0A645BIJ2-F1
#
_cell.length_a   1.000
_cell.length_b   1.000
_cell.length_c   1.000
_cell.angle_alpha   90.00
_cell.angle_beta   90.00
_cell.angle_gamma   90.00
#
_symmetry.space_group_name_H-M   'P 1'
#
loop_
_entity.id
_entity.type
_entity.pdbx_description
1 polymer ?
#
loop_
_entity_poly.entity_id
_entity_poly.type
_entity_poly.pdbx_seq_one_letter_code
_entity_poly.pdbx_strand_id
1 'polypeptide(L)'
;MPIFRQVKYLLQTLAEHEIKLTAAGFLPPSLVKVLYPLGVSEYHIDNGLSKLSKEADSNSVTLARYITTAAGLIKVRKGVLSLTTNGFKIMNDDAKLFKHIFEAFCLKFNWGYFDGYKSEQIGRFGFGFTFILLSKYGDLTREDTFYAQKYFNAFPLLMDGIAPGYGTVTDYCESCYSVRTFERFMLHFALVEMSRGRRYNVLKFITKTALFDSLIQILPHKESK
;
A
#
# COMPACT_ATOMS: atom_id res chain seq x y z
N MET A 1 -10.78 3.97 -5.94
CA MET A 1 -9.57 3.43 -5.28
C MET A 1 -8.34 4.25 -5.66
N PRO A 2 -7.65 4.88 -4.70
CA PRO A 2 -6.53 5.79 -4.96
C PRO A 2 -5.41 5.19 -5.82
N ILE A 3 -4.88 4.04 -5.43
CA ILE A 3 -3.75 3.43 -6.14
C ILE A 3 -4.10 3.04 -7.58
N PHE A 4 -5.32 2.53 -7.78
CA PHE A 4 -5.81 2.15 -9.10
C PHE A 4 -5.89 3.34 -10.06
N ARG A 5 -6.31 4.53 -9.56
CA ARG A 5 -6.33 5.76 -10.38
C ARG A 5 -4.92 6.17 -10.82
N GLN A 6 -3.95 6.11 -9.91
CA GLN A 6 -2.55 6.42 -10.25
C GLN A 6 -1.98 5.44 -11.28
N VAL A 7 -2.19 4.13 -11.08
CA VAL A 7 -1.72 3.11 -12.01
C VAL A 7 -2.38 3.28 -13.38
N LYS A 8 -3.70 3.44 -13.44
CA LYS A 8 -4.44 3.59 -14.71
C LYS A 8 -3.96 4.81 -15.48
N TYR A 9 -3.79 5.96 -14.81
CA TYR A 9 -3.23 7.16 -15.43
C TYR A 9 -1.82 6.91 -15.98
N LEU A 10 -0.93 6.32 -15.17
CA LEU A 10 0.44 6.01 -15.59
C LEU A 10 0.48 5.10 -16.84
N LEU A 11 -0.33 4.05 -16.86
CA LEU A 11 -0.41 3.14 -18.02
C LEU A 11 -0.96 3.85 -19.27
N GLN A 12 -1.98 4.69 -19.11
CA GLN A 12 -2.54 5.48 -20.21
C GLN A 12 -1.50 6.45 -20.79
N THR A 13 -0.76 7.18 -19.95
CA THR A 13 0.33 8.05 -20.42
C THR A 13 1.39 7.25 -21.18
N LEU A 14 1.78 6.08 -20.66
CA LEU A 14 2.80 5.23 -21.30
C LEU A 14 2.32 4.52 -22.57
N ALA A 15 1.02 4.47 -22.83
CA ALA A 15 0.46 3.97 -24.08
C ALA A 15 0.55 5.00 -25.21
N GLU A 16 0.54 6.29 -24.87
CA GLU A 16 0.72 7.38 -25.82
C GLU A 16 2.19 7.59 -26.18
N HIS A 17 3.08 7.56 -25.18
CA HIS A 17 4.51 7.78 -25.39
C HIS A 17 5.35 7.19 -24.24
N GLU A 18 6.61 6.84 -24.55
CA GLU A 18 7.57 6.45 -23.52
C GLU A 18 8.00 7.66 -22.68
N ILE A 19 8.31 7.43 -21.40
CA ILE A 19 8.66 8.50 -20.47
C ILE A 19 10.15 8.41 -20.12
N LYS A 20 10.91 9.43 -20.50
CA LYS A 20 12.31 9.55 -20.07
C LYS A 20 12.36 9.87 -18.57
N LEU A 21 13.04 9.03 -17.81
CA LEU A 21 13.27 9.28 -16.39
C LEU A 21 14.30 10.38 -16.18
N THR A 22 14.27 10.98 -14.99
CA THR A 22 15.34 11.88 -14.54
C THR A 22 16.67 11.14 -14.44
N ALA A 23 17.78 11.87 -14.32
CA ALA A 23 19.11 11.27 -14.14
C ALA A 23 19.19 10.34 -12.91
N ALA A 24 18.40 10.61 -11.87
CA ALA A 24 18.31 9.78 -10.67
C ALA A 24 17.34 8.59 -10.82
N GLY A 25 16.77 8.36 -12.00
CA GLY A 25 15.83 7.25 -12.25
C GLY A 25 14.41 7.48 -11.74
N PHE A 26 14.05 8.72 -11.42
CA PHE A 26 12.70 9.11 -10.98
C PHE A 26 11.81 9.55 -12.14
N LEU A 27 10.50 9.45 -11.95
CA LEU A 27 9.51 10.09 -12.81
C LEU A 27 9.76 11.61 -12.93
N PRO A 28 9.50 12.21 -14.11
CA PRO A 28 9.58 13.65 -14.29
C PRO A 28 8.64 14.40 -13.33
N PRO A 29 9.05 15.56 -12.78
CA PRO A 29 8.23 16.33 -11.84
C PRO A 29 6.84 16.71 -12.37
N SER A 30 6.68 16.91 -13.68
CA SER A 30 5.38 17.17 -14.31
C SER A 30 4.41 16.02 -14.10
N LEU A 31 4.86 14.78 -14.33
CA LEU A 31 4.04 13.59 -14.13
C LEU A 31 3.76 13.33 -12.64
N VAL A 32 4.75 13.56 -11.77
CA VAL A 32 4.58 13.44 -10.31
C VAL A 32 3.43 14.31 -9.81
N LYS A 33 3.37 15.57 -10.25
CA LYS A 33 2.30 16.51 -9.88
C LYS A 33 0.92 16.08 -10.36
N VAL A 34 0.83 15.35 -11.47
CA VAL A 34 -0.44 14.81 -11.98
C VAL A 34 -0.86 13.55 -11.23
N LEU A 35 0.09 12.66 -10.92
CA LEU A 35 -0.18 11.41 -10.22
C LEU A 35 -0.51 11.61 -8.73
N TYR A 36 0.11 12.59 -8.08
CA TYR A 36 -0.08 12.84 -6.65
C TYR A 36 -1.55 13.00 -6.23
N PRO A 37 -2.35 13.91 -6.81
CA PRO A 37 -3.74 14.12 -6.39
C PRO A 37 -4.67 12.93 -6.68
N LEU A 38 -4.25 11.95 -7.49
CA LEU A 38 -5.01 10.73 -7.75
C LEU A 38 -4.87 9.69 -6.62
N GLY A 39 -3.80 9.80 -5.83
CA GLY A 39 -3.43 8.87 -4.77
C GLY A 39 -4.02 9.19 -3.40
N VAL A 40 -3.43 8.60 -2.37
CA VAL A 40 -3.71 8.94 -0.96
C VAL A 40 -3.03 10.26 -0.62
N SER A 41 -3.73 11.10 0.15
CA SER A 41 -3.23 12.37 0.69
C SER A 41 -2.08 12.15 1.67
N GLU A 42 -1.03 12.98 1.58
CA GLU A 42 0.14 12.92 2.45
C GLU A 42 0.25 14.24 3.23
N TYR A 43 -0.01 14.17 4.55
CA TYR A 43 -0.16 15.34 5.44
C TYR A 43 0.94 16.40 5.26
N HIS A 44 2.21 15.99 5.20
CA HIS A 44 3.33 16.91 5.10
C HIS A 44 3.36 17.67 3.77
N ILE A 45 2.92 17.04 2.68
CA ILE A 45 2.87 17.67 1.36
C ILE A 45 1.65 18.60 1.29
N ASP A 46 0.48 18.11 1.70
CA ASP A 46 -0.78 18.85 1.60
C ASP A 46 -0.83 20.10 2.48
N ASN A 47 -0.11 20.09 3.60
CA ASN A 47 -0.01 21.25 4.51
C ASN A 47 1.24 22.11 4.23
N GLY A 48 1.96 21.87 3.12
CA GLY A 48 3.13 22.67 2.74
C GLY A 48 4.36 22.50 3.64
N LEU A 49 4.38 21.50 4.54
CA LEU A 49 5.51 21.17 5.39
C LEU A 49 6.66 20.49 4.60
N SER A 50 6.36 19.97 3.42
CA SER A 50 7.31 19.35 2.51
C SER A 50 6.92 19.66 1.06
N LYS A 51 7.93 19.76 0.19
CA LYS A 51 7.73 20.11 -1.21
C LYS A 51 7.54 18.86 -2.06
N LEU A 52 6.55 18.85 -2.94
CA LEU A 52 6.40 17.84 -4.00
C LEU A 52 7.23 18.24 -5.23
N SER A 53 8.51 17.88 -5.24
CA SER A 53 9.47 18.26 -6.27
C SER A 53 9.95 17.10 -7.15
N LYS A 54 10.02 15.89 -6.59
CA LYS A 54 10.46 14.65 -7.24
C LYS A 54 9.61 13.47 -6.78
N GLU A 55 9.70 12.35 -7.48
CA GLU A 55 8.93 11.13 -7.17
C GLU A 55 9.13 10.68 -5.72
N ALA A 56 10.38 10.66 -5.24
CA ALA A 56 10.74 10.23 -3.89
C ALA A 56 10.19 11.13 -2.77
N ASP A 57 9.61 12.29 -3.09
CA ASP A 57 8.95 13.13 -2.09
C ASP A 57 7.57 12.58 -1.71
N SER A 58 6.95 11.74 -2.58
CA SER A 58 5.65 11.13 -2.35
C SER A 58 5.74 9.60 -2.31
N ASN A 59 5.40 9.00 -1.17
CA ASN A 59 5.33 7.55 -1.05
C ASN A 59 4.21 7.00 -1.94
N SER A 60 3.10 7.73 -2.05
CA SER A 60 1.95 7.39 -2.87
C SER A 60 2.31 7.24 -4.34
N VAL A 61 2.99 8.24 -4.91
CA VAL A 61 3.43 8.21 -6.32
C VAL A 61 4.51 7.14 -6.55
N THR A 62 5.49 7.05 -5.63
CA THR A 62 6.55 6.05 -5.71
C THR A 62 5.96 4.63 -5.67
N LEU A 63 5.02 4.38 -4.75
CA LEU A 63 4.33 3.10 -4.63
C LEU A 63 3.65 2.71 -5.94
N ALA A 64 2.88 3.63 -6.56
CA ALA A 64 2.20 3.37 -7.81
C ALA A 64 3.15 2.87 -8.91
N ARG A 65 4.32 3.52 -9.09
CA ARG A 65 5.30 3.04 -10.07
C ARG A 65 5.88 1.68 -9.68
N TYR A 66 6.20 1.48 -8.41
CA TYR A 66 6.90 0.27 -7.95
C TYR A 66 6.01 -0.95 -8.04
N ILE A 67 4.74 -0.85 -7.66
CA ILE A 67 3.79 -1.97 -7.78
C ILE A 67 3.48 -2.27 -9.25
N THR A 68 3.42 -1.24 -10.10
CA THR A 68 3.18 -1.43 -11.55
C THR A 68 4.36 -2.14 -12.21
N THR A 69 5.58 -1.83 -11.74
CA THR A 69 6.81 -2.52 -12.13
C THR A 69 6.81 -3.97 -11.63
N ALA A 70 6.49 -4.20 -10.35
CA ALA A 70 6.42 -5.53 -9.75
C ALA A 70 5.32 -6.42 -10.38
N ALA A 71 4.23 -5.79 -10.86
CA ALA A 71 3.18 -6.42 -11.65
C ALA A 71 3.61 -6.77 -13.08
N GLY A 72 4.81 -6.32 -13.51
CA GLY A 72 5.34 -6.58 -14.84
C GLY A 72 4.63 -5.81 -15.95
N LEU A 73 3.97 -4.69 -15.63
CA LEU A 73 3.18 -3.90 -16.59
C LEU A 73 4.00 -2.80 -17.25
N ILE A 74 5.05 -2.34 -16.58
CA ILE A 74 6.01 -1.36 -17.08
C ILE A 74 7.43 -1.88 -16.89
N LYS A 75 8.37 -1.35 -17.68
CA LYS A 75 9.79 -1.67 -17.61
C LYS A 75 10.64 -0.42 -17.82
N VAL A 76 11.84 -0.43 -17.26
CA VAL A 76 12.85 0.61 -17.51
C VAL A 76 13.97 0.04 -18.39
N ARG A 77 14.29 0.70 -19.49
CA ARG A 77 15.44 0.37 -20.35
C ARG A 77 16.21 1.64 -20.68
N LYS A 78 17.50 1.69 -20.35
CA LYS A 78 18.38 2.85 -20.61
C LYS A 78 17.78 4.19 -20.12
N GLY A 79 17.20 4.19 -18.92
CA GLY A 79 16.58 5.39 -18.32
C GLY A 79 15.24 5.81 -18.93
N VAL A 80 14.64 4.97 -19.79
CA VAL A 80 13.32 5.20 -20.37
C VAL A 80 12.33 4.20 -19.80
N LEU A 81 11.20 4.70 -19.31
CA LEU A 81 10.08 3.91 -18.81
C LEU A 81 9.08 3.69 -19.95
N SER A 82 8.68 2.43 -20.16
CA SER A 82 7.68 2.06 -21.17
C SER A 82 6.79 0.90 -20.72
N LEU A 83 5.66 0.73 -21.40
CA LEU A 83 4.79 -0.42 -21.21
C LEU A 83 5.47 -1.72 -21.64
N THR A 84 5.14 -2.79 -20.91
CA THR A 84 5.38 -4.15 -21.40
C THR A 84 4.24 -4.58 -22.33
N THR A 85 4.43 -5.66 -23.07
CA THR A 85 3.35 -6.30 -23.84
C THR A 85 2.17 -6.67 -22.95
N ASN A 86 2.42 -7.12 -21.72
CA ASN A 86 1.36 -7.41 -20.77
C ASN A 86 0.63 -6.15 -20.30
N GLY A 87 1.37 -5.06 -20.03
CA GLY A 87 0.81 -3.75 -19.70
C GLY A 87 -0.18 -3.26 -20.76
N PHE A 88 0.22 -3.27 -22.04
CA PHE A 88 -0.66 -2.93 -23.16
C PHE A 88 -1.91 -3.82 -23.23
N LYS A 89 -1.76 -5.12 -22.99
CA LYS A 89 -2.87 -6.08 -23.10
C LYS A 89 -3.96 -5.87 -22.05
N ILE A 90 -3.59 -5.49 -20.82
CA ILE A 90 -4.54 -5.49 -19.69
C ILE A 90 -4.95 -4.10 -19.21
N MET A 91 -4.30 -3.01 -19.66
CA MET A 91 -4.55 -1.66 -19.14
C MET A 91 -5.99 -1.14 -19.29
N ASN A 92 -6.77 -1.72 -20.22
CA ASN A 92 -8.16 -1.37 -20.46
C ASN A 92 -9.17 -2.39 -19.84
N ASP A 93 -8.68 -3.45 -19.19
CA ASP A 93 -9.49 -4.42 -18.46
C ASP A 93 -9.31 -4.18 -16.96
N ASP A 94 -10.23 -3.42 -16.37
CA ASP A 94 -10.10 -2.95 -15.00
C ASP A 94 -10.01 -4.10 -13.97
N ALA A 95 -10.72 -5.20 -14.20
CA ALA A 95 -10.69 -6.37 -13.33
C ALA A 95 -9.33 -7.09 -13.39
N LYS A 96 -8.80 -7.31 -14.61
CA LYS A 96 -7.46 -7.92 -14.76
C LYS A 96 -6.37 -7.01 -14.24
N LEU A 97 -6.45 -5.70 -14.51
CA LEU A 97 -5.50 -4.72 -14.03
C LEU A 97 -5.47 -4.69 -12.50
N PHE A 98 -6.66 -4.61 -11.87
CA PHE A 98 -6.78 -4.64 -10.41
C PHE A 98 -6.15 -5.91 -9.82
N LYS A 99 -6.49 -7.07 -10.36
CA LYS A 99 -5.94 -8.35 -9.91
C LYS A 99 -4.41 -8.35 -9.95
N HIS A 100 -3.81 -7.90 -11.06
CA HIS A 100 -2.35 -7.87 -11.20
C HIS A 100 -1.67 -6.95 -10.18
N ILE A 101 -2.20 -5.74 -9.97
CA ILE A 101 -1.61 -4.81 -9.00
C ILE A 101 -1.80 -5.27 -7.56
N PHE A 102 -2.94 -5.89 -7.25
CA PHE A 102 -3.26 -6.39 -5.92
C PHE A 102 -2.37 -7.58 -5.56
N GLU A 103 -2.23 -8.54 -6.48
CA GLU A 103 -1.30 -9.68 -6.33
C GLU A 103 0.15 -9.21 -6.24
N ALA A 104 0.57 -8.26 -7.07
CA ALA A 104 1.91 -7.70 -7.00
C ALA A 104 2.19 -7.03 -5.64
N PHE A 105 1.23 -6.28 -5.11
CA PHE A 105 1.37 -5.66 -3.79
C PHE A 105 1.49 -6.72 -2.69
N CYS A 106 0.60 -7.72 -2.66
CA CYS A 106 0.57 -8.71 -1.59
C CYS A 106 1.77 -9.67 -1.64
N LEU A 107 2.19 -10.07 -2.84
CA LEU A 107 3.11 -11.20 -3.00
C LEU A 107 4.54 -10.78 -3.38
N LYS A 108 4.71 -9.66 -4.09
CA LYS A 108 6.00 -9.28 -4.68
C LYS A 108 6.61 -8.01 -4.07
N PHE A 109 5.77 -7.04 -3.72
CA PHE A 109 6.25 -5.76 -3.19
C PHE A 109 6.80 -5.91 -1.77
N ASN A 110 7.88 -5.17 -1.46
CA ASN A 110 8.42 -5.10 -0.10
C ASN A 110 7.62 -4.07 0.71
N TRP A 111 6.81 -4.53 1.66
CA TRP A 111 5.97 -3.65 2.51
C TRP A 111 6.80 -2.75 3.42
N GLY A 112 8.06 -3.12 3.69
CA GLY A 112 9.01 -2.31 4.45
C GLY A 112 9.68 -1.19 3.66
N TYR A 113 9.47 -1.09 2.34
CA TYR A 113 10.25 -0.21 1.46
C TYR A 113 10.27 1.26 1.90
N PHE A 114 9.15 1.76 2.45
CA PHE A 114 9.03 3.15 2.89
C PHE A 114 9.26 3.35 4.39
N ASP A 115 9.57 2.30 5.17
CA ASP A 115 9.77 2.42 6.61
C ASP A 115 11.19 2.08 7.05
N GLY A 116 11.54 2.56 8.25
CA GLY A 116 12.77 2.20 8.93
C GLY A 116 12.59 1.02 9.90
N TYR A 117 11.55 0.19 9.74
CA TYR A 117 11.40 -0.97 10.62
C TYR A 117 12.33 -2.10 10.18
N LYS A 118 12.96 -2.78 11.16
CA LYS A 118 13.96 -3.82 10.91
C LYS A 118 13.34 -5.11 10.36
N SER A 119 12.11 -5.44 10.77
CA SER A 119 11.45 -6.67 10.32
C SER A 119 10.91 -6.48 8.91
N GLU A 120 11.16 -7.42 7.99
CA GLU A 120 10.52 -7.43 6.67
C GLU A 120 9.16 -8.13 6.66
N GLN A 121 8.85 -8.90 7.72
CA GLN A 121 7.73 -9.84 7.74
C GLN A 121 6.47 -9.27 8.41
N ILE A 122 6.62 -8.37 9.39
CA ILE A 122 5.48 -7.79 10.10
C ILE A 122 4.51 -7.11 9.12
N GLY A 123 3.22 -7.48 9.23
CA GLY A 123 2.13 -7.03 8.35
C GLY A 123 1.98 -7.88 7.10
N ARG A 124 3.09 -8.20 6.41
CA ARG A 124 3.07 -8.98 5.17
C ARG A 124 2.83 -10.47 5.42
N PHE A 125 3.49 -11.05 6.41
CA PHE A 125 3.29 -12.45 6.76
C PHE A 125 1.86 -12.66 7.23
N GLY A 126 1.15 -13.63 6.67
CA GLY A 126 -0.23 -13.89 7.09
C GLY A 126 -1.18 -12.70 6.88
N PHE A 127 -0.94 -11.79 5.92
CA PHE A 127 -1.83 -10.64 5.64
C PHE A 127 -3.30 -11.04 5.43
N GLY A 128 -3.57 -12.25 4.95
CA GLY A 128 -4.93 -12.80 4.84
C GLY A 128 -5.65 -12.90 6.20
N PHE A 129 -4.92 -13.06 7.30
CA PHE A 129 -5.50 -13.01 8.65
C PHE A 129 -6.05 -11.63 8.98
N THR A 130 -5.38 -10.55 8.56
CA THR A 130 -5.93 -9.20 8.69
C THR A 130 -7.24 -9.04 7.92
N PHE A 131 -7.38 -9.64 6.74
CA PHE A 131 -8.66 -9.65 6.04
C PHE A 131 -9.75 -10.36 6.83
N ILE A 132 -9.44 -11.47 7.50
CA ILE A 132 -10.38 -12.15 8.40
C ILE A 132 -10.77 -11.22 9.56
N LEU A 133 -9.80 -10.52 10.15
CA LEU A 133 -10.06 -9.56 11.24
C LEU A 133 -10.95 -8.40 10.76
N LEU A 134 -10.68 -7.83 9.58
CA LEU A 134 -11.49 -6.76 9.02
C LEU A 134 -12.90 -7.26 8.65
N SER A 135 -13.03 -8.45 8.08
CA SER A 135 -14.35 -9.03 7.79
C SER A 135 -15.18 -9.24 9.05
N LYS A 136 -14.56 -9.69 10.15
CA LYS A 136 -15.26 -9.98 11.41
C LYS A 136 -15.54 -8.75 12.27
N TYR A 137 -14.62 -7.78 12.26
CA TYR A 137 -14.67 -6.65 13.18
C TYR A 137 -14.91 -5.34 12.44
N GLY A 138 -14.40 -5.15 11.23
CA GLY A 138 -14.26 -3.85 10.57
C GLY A 138 -15.51 -2.99 10.36
N ASP A 139 -16.72 -3.53 10.50
CA ASP A 139 -17.97 -2.74 10.42
C ASP A 139 -18.07 -1.68 11.52
N LEU A 140 -17.41 -1.90 12.66
CA LEU A 140 -17.29 -0.89 13.73
C LEU A 140 -15.89 -0.29 13.72
N THR A 141 -15.85 1.04 13.81
CA THR A 141 -14.62 1.81 14.01
C THR A 141 -13.86 1.30 15.23
N ARG A 142 -12.60 0.91 15.06
CA ARG A 142 -11.71 0.47 16.14
C ARG A 142 -10.32 1.03 15.99
N GLU A 143 -9.59 1.12 17.09
CA GLU A 143 -8.17 1.45 17.07
C GLU A 143 -7.37 0.42 16.25
N ASP A 144 -6.32 0.88 15.58
CA ASP A 144 -5.40 0.03 14.83
C ASP A 144 -4.71 -1.03 15.72
N THR A 145 -4.40 -0.68 16.98
CA THR A 145 -3.83 -1.57 18.00
C THR A 145 -4.73 -2.79 18.28
N PHE A 146 -6.05 -2.65 18.21
CA PHE A 146 -6.97 -3.80 18.35
C PHE A 146 -6.70 -4.89 17.32
N TYR A 147 -6.40 -4.50 16.08
CA TYR A 147 -6.05 -5.44 15.02
C TYR A 147 -4.63 -5.96 15.18
N ALA A 148 -3.69 -5.10 15.56
CA ALA A 148 -2.29 -5.47 15.79
C ALA A 148 -2.15 -6.53 16.87
N GLN A 149 -2.80 -6.34 18.02
CA GLN A 149 -2.81 -7.30 19.13
C GLN A 149 -3.33 -8.67 18.68
N LYS A 150 -4.43 -8.71 17.92
CA LYS A 150 -4.95 -9.98 17.39
C LYS A 150 -3.99 -10.65 16.42
N TYR A 151 -3.36 -9.87 15.55
CA TYR A 151 -2.35 -10.35 14.61
C TYR A 151 -1.16 -10.98 15.34
N PHE A 152 -0.62 -10.31 16.36
CA PHE A 152 0.52 -10.84 17.12
C PHE A 152 0.14 -11.97 18.08
N ASN A 153 -1.10 -12.03 18.55
CA ASN A 153 -1.59 -13.21 19.27
C ASN A 153 -1.64 -14.45 18.35
N ALA A 154 -1.92 -14.27 17.07
CA ALA A 154 -1.89 -15.37 16.09
C ALA A 154 -0.47 -15.71 15.62
N PHE A 155 0.43 -14.72 15.56
CA PHE A 155 1.79 -14.86 15.06
C PHE A 155 2.85 -14.29 16.03
N PRO A 156 2.96 -14.82 17.26
CA PRO A 156 3.82 -14.24 18.30
C PRO A 156 5.31 -14.26 17.91
N LEU A 157 5.75 -15.28 17.17
CA LEU A 157 7.14 -15.43 16.72
C LEU A 157 7.63 -14.28 15.81
N LEU A 158 6.75 -13.46 15.26
CA LEU A 158 7.14 -12.28 14.47
C LEU A 158 7.80 -11.18 15.32
N MET A 159 7.66 -11.25 16.65
CA MET A 159 8.29 -10.34 17.60
C MET A 159 9.70 -10.82 18.03
N ASP A 160 10.05 -12.07 17.74
CA ASP A 160 11.31 -12.66 18.20
C ASP A 160 12.53 -11.95 17.58
N GLY A 161 13.55 -11.70 18.40
CA GLY A 161 14.79 -11.04 17.97
C GLY A 161 14.66 -9.55 17.66
N ILE A 162 13.48 -8.95 17.86
CA ILE A 162 13.28 -7.51 17.70
C ILE A 162 13.82 -6.77 18.92
N ALA A 163 14.84 -5.94 18.68
CA ALA A 163 15.37 -4.99 19.66
C ALA A 163 15.19 -3.56 19.12
N PRO A 164 14.12 -2.84 19.55
CA PRO A 164 13.89 -1.46 19.13
C PRO A 164 14.91 -0.53 19.81
N GLY A 165 15.28 0.56 19.13
CA GLY A 165 16.15 1.59 19.72
C GLY A 165 15.44 2.48 20.74
N TYR A 166 14.11 2.47 20.77
CA TYR A 166 13.26 3.24 21.66
C TYR A 166 11.89 2.56 21.81
N GLY A 167 11.25 2.70 22.98
CA GLY A 167 9.94 2.11 23.28
C GLY A 167 9.99 0.61 23.59
N THR A 168 8.82 0.00 23.74
CA THR A 168 8.71 -1.46 23.96
C THR A 168 8.73 -2.23 22.64
N VAL A 169 9.07 -3.53 22.70
CA VAL A 169 8.98 -4.43 21.54
C VAL A 169 7.56 -4.46 21.00
N THR A 170 6.57 -4.51 21.89
CA THR A 170 5.15 -4.52 21.53
C THR A 170 4.76 -3.26 20.76
N ASP A 171 5.02 -2.08 21.31
CA ASP A 171 4.66 -0.82 20.66
C ASP A 171 5.33 -0.68 19.28
N TYR A 172 6.61 -1.07 19.19
CA TYR A 172 7.36 -1.06 17.94
C TYR A 172 6.73 -1.99 16.89
N CYS A 173 6.40 -3.22 17.26
CA CYS A 173 5.83 -4.22 16.37
C CYS A 173 4.39 -3.86 15.95
N GLU A 174 3.56 -3.41 16.89
CA GLU A 174 2.19 -2.95 16.61
C GLU A 174 2.18 -1.73 15.69
N SER A 175 3.08 -0.77 15.93
CA SER A 175 3.26 0.39 15.07
C SER A 175 3.69 -0.01 13.64
N CYS A 176 4.66 -0.93 13.53
CA CYS A 176 5.09 -1.50 12.25
C CYS A 176 3.93 -2.15 11.50
N TYR A 177 3.16 -3.01 12.18
CA TYR A 177 1.99 -3.65 11.62
C TYR A 177 0.96 -2.62 11.14
N SER A 178 0.62 -1.64 11.98
CA SER A 178 -0.37 -0.60 11.69
C SER A 178 -0.01 0.21 10.44
N VAL A 179 1.22 0.73 10.38
CA VAL A 179 1.71 1.57 9.28
C VAL A 179 1.68 0.79 7.96
N ARG A 180 2.20 -0.43 7.94
CA ARG A 180 2.26 -1.24 6.72
C ARG A 180 0.89 -1.67 6.24
N THR A 181 0.04 -2.08 7.17
CA THR A 181 -1.25 -2.67 6.87
C THR A 181 -2.28 -1.61 6.53
N PHE A 182 -2.49 -0.61 7.37
CA PHE A 182 -3.59 0.33 7.17
C PHE A 182 -3.18 1.52 6.30
N GLU A 183 -2.08 2.18 6.65
CA GLU A 183 -1.68 3.41 5.97
C GLU A 183 -1.14 3.14 4.57
N ARG A 184 -0.29 2.13 4.43
CA ARG A 184 0.46 1.87 3.18
C ARG A 184 -0.19 0.84 2.27
N PHE A 185 -1.11 0.05 2.80
CA PHE A 185 -1.86 -0.93 2.02
C PHE A 185 -3.35 -0.56 1.93
N MET A 186 -4.13 -0.77 3.01
CA MET A 186 -5.59 -0.72 2.91
C MET A 186 -6.13 0.65 2.46
N LEU A 187 -5.52 1.77 2.88
CA LEU A 187 -5.91 3.10 2.39
C LEU A 187 -5.67 3.29 0.90
N HIS A 188 -4.52 2.85 0.39
CA HIS A 188 -4.19 2.93 -1.03
C HIS A 188 -5.18 2.14 -1.89
N PHE A 189 -5.66 1.01 -1.37
CA PHE A 189 -6.67 0.16 -2.01
C PHE A 189 -8.12 0.52 -1.63
N ALA A 190 -8.34 1.58 -0.83
CA ALA A 190 -9.66 2.01 -0.33
C ALA A 190 -10.47 0.90 0.37
N LEU A 191 -9.78 -0.04 1.00
CA LEU A 191 -10.36 -1.15 1.75
C LEU A 191 -10.78 -0.76 3.16
N VAL A 192 -10.20 0.33 3.67
CA VAL A 192 -10.55 0.93 4.96
C VAL A 192 -10.64 2.44 4.80
N GLU A 193 -11.39 3.06 5.71
CA GLU A 193 -11.23 4.46 6.09
C GLU A 193 -10.38 4.52 7.35
N MET A 194 -9.57 5.58 7.44
CA MET A 194 -8.74 5.82 8.61
C MET A 194 -8.91 7.27 9.06
N SER A 195 -9.22 7.44 10.34
CA SER A 195 -9.23 8.75 11.00
C SER A 195 -8.18 8.80 12.11
N ARG A 196 -7.72 10.01 12.44
CA ARG A 196 -6.73 10.24 13.50
C ARG A 196 -7.37 10.97 14.67
N GLY A 197 -6.98 10.61 15.90
CA GLY A 197 -7.46 11.27 17.12
C GLY A 197 -6.98 12.72 17.27
N ARG A 198 -7.72 13.53 18.04
CA ARG A 198 -7.48 14.99 18.21
C ARG A 198 -6.22 15.36 19.02
N ARG A 199 -5.62 14.46 19.80
CA ARG A 199 -4.41 14.72 20.59
C ARG A 199 -3.21 14.02 19.96
N TYR A 200 -2.23 14.82 19.51
CA TYR A 200 -0.89 14.40 19.07
C TYR A 200 -0.83 13.11 18.25
N ASN A 201 -1.59 12.98 17.16
CA ASN A 201 -1.32 12.07 16.03
C ASN A 201 -1.05 10.55 16.30
N VAL A 202 -1.20 10.02 17.52
CA VAL A 202 -0.86 8.60 17.81
C VAL A 202 -2.01 7.65 17.50
N LEU A 203 -3.24 8.00 17.89
CA LEU A 203 -4.38 7.09 17.74
C LEU A 203 -4.92 7.10 16.32
N LYS A 204 -4.98 5.92 15.70
CA LYS A 204 -5.58 5.71 14.38
C LYS A 204 -6.78 4.81 14.53
N PHE A 205 -7.89 5.24 13.96
CA PHE A 205 -9.14 4.48 13.98
C PHE A 205 -9.44 3.96 12.58
N ILE A 206 -9.73 2.67 12.49
CA ILE A 206 -9.92 1.91 11.27
C ILE A 206 -11.37 1.47 11.16
N THR A 207 -11.96 1.72 10.00
CA THR A 207 -13.30 1.25 9.62
C THR A 207 -13.22 0.60 8.25
N LYS A 208 -13.75 -0.62 8.10
CA LYS A 208 -13.81 -1.33 6.81
C LYS A 208 -14.79 -0.61 5.88
N THR A 209 -14.45 -0.52 4.59
CA THR A 209 -15.35 0.05 3.58
C THR A 209 -16.24 -1.01 2.96
N ALA A 210 -17.37 -0.60 2.36
CA ALA A 210 -18.18 -1.50 1.52
C ALA A 210 -17.40 -2.07 0.32
N LEU A 211 -16.35 -1.36 -0.15
CA LEU A 211 -15.47 -1.85 -1.21
C LEU A 211 -14.72 -3.11 -0.77
N PHE A 212 -14.30 -3.20 0.49
CA PHE A 212 -13.71 -4.43 1.02
C PHE A 212 -14.62 -5.63 0.80
N ASP A 213 -15.89 -5.54 1.20
CA ASP A 213 -16.85 -6.66 1.10
C ASP A 213 -17.17 -7.01 -0.36
N SER A 214 -17.06 -6.04 -1.26
CA SER A 214 -17.23 -6.28 -2.70
C SER A 214 -16.04 -7.00 -3.35
N LEU A 215 -14.84 -6.89 -2.77
CA LEU A 215 -13.59 -7.43 -3.34
C LEU A 215 -13.09 -8.69 -2.63
N ILE A 216 -13.41 -8.84 -1.35
CA ILE A 216 -12.85 -9.86 -0.48
C ILE A 216 -13.98 -10.66 0.15
N GLN A 217 -14.05 -11.94 -0.20
CA GLN A 217 -14.96 -12.90 0.41
C GLN A 217 -14.20 -13.84 1.32
N ILE A 218 -14.57 -13.89 2.61
CA ILE A 218 -14.05 -14.87 3.56
C ILE A 218 -14.96 -16.09 3.55
N LEU A 219 -14.42 -17.22 3.09
CA LEU A 219 -15.14 -18.48 3.05
C LEU A 219 -14.77 -19.32 4.28
N PRO A 220 -15.74 -20.01 4.92
CA PRO A 220 -15.41 -20.98 5.95
C PRO A 220 -14.55 -22.10 5.35
N HIS A 221 -13.73 -22.72 6.20
CA HIS A 221 -13.03 -23.92 5.80
C HIS A 221 -14.06 -24.97 5.38
N LYS A 222 -13.95 -25.47 4.14
CA LYS A 222 -14.76 -26.62 3.72
C LYS A 222 -14.15 -27.84 4.40
N GLU A 223 -14.89 -28.47 5.29
CA GLU A 223 -14.50 -29.80 5.78
C GLU A 223 -14.31 -30.71 4.57
N SER A 224 -13.14 -31.35 4.50
CA SER A 224 -12.90 -32.37 3.48
C SER A 224 -13.82 -33.53 3.80
N LYS A 225 -14.80 -33.80 2.92
CA LYS A 225 -15.62 -35.01 2.98
C LYS A 225 -14.77 -36.25 2.74
#